data_AF-A0A2V2W5V5-F1
#
_entry.id   AF-A0A2V2W5V5-F1
#
_cell.length_a   1.000
_cell.length_b   1.000
_cell.length_c   1.000
_cell.angle_alpha   90.00
_cell.angle_beta   90.00
_cell.angle_gamma   90.00
#
_symmetry.space_group_name_H-M   'P 1'
#
loop_
_entity.id
_entity.type
_entity.pdbx_description
1 polymer ?
#
loop_
_entity_poly.entity_id
_entity_poly.type
_entity_poly.pdbx_seq_one_letter_code
_entity_poly.pdbx_strand_id
1 'polypeptide(L)'
;MRRISRFAAPLVFGGRSCATTRGDDASRTERKEDVVTPRGVAATGPRGVDYDRVLALFGSEPVDEPLLQRLEETRNGRKEHAQATSTAQGEAGRMALLHFFRRGIVFSHRDFGTALDCVRASLATGTHRAYLYTGRGPSAQSMHIGHVIPFLLTRYLQDALGLPLVIQMPDDEKHFFRDIPSAGRGRAGWWWRT
;
A
#
# COMPACT_ATOMS: atom_id res chain seq x y z
N MET A 1 -35.00 14.59 36.08
CA MET A 1 -34.34 15.89 35.81
C MET A 1 -33.14 16.06 36.75
N ARG A 2 -31.92 15.85 36.25
CA ARG A 2 -30.68 16.28 36.91
C ARG A 2 -29.77 16.87 35.84
N ARG A 3 -29.55 18.19 35.91
CA ARG A 3 -28.69 18.98 35.03
C ARG A 3 -27.24 18.60 35.29
N ILE A 4 -26.53 18.11 34.28
CA ILE A 4 -25.08 17.96 34.33
C ILE A 4 -24.50 19.25 33.72
N SER A 5 -23.84 20.03 34.58
CA SER A 5 -23.24 21.30 34.25
C SER A 5 -21.99 21.10 33.38
N ARG A 6 -21.92 21.85 32.28
CA ARG A 6 -20.76 21.94 31.39
C ARG A 6 -19.69 22.81 32.05
N PHE A 7 -18.54 22.24 32.38
CA PHE A 7 -17.34 23.02 32.70
C PHE A 7 -16.50 23.17 31.43
N ALA A 8 -16.51 24.38 30.88
CA ALA A 8 -15.58 24.85 29.86
C ALA A 8 -14.30 25.33 30.56
N ALA A 9 -13.15 24.78 30.18
CA ALA A 9 -11.84 25.29 30.56
C ALA A 9 -11.32 26.24 29.47
N PRO A 10 -10.71 27.39 29.81
CA PRO A 10 -10.26 28.35 28.81
C PRO A 10 -8.94 27.90 28.18
N LEU A 11 -8.88 28.07 26.85
CA LEU A 11 -7.66 27.99 26.04
C LEU A 11 -6.70 29.11 26.46
N VAL A 12 -5.56 28.74 27.05
CA VAL A 12 -4.44 29.67 27.27
C VAL A 12 -3.47 29.54 26.10
N PHE A 13 -3.40 30.62 25.32
CA PHE A 13 -2.49 30.82 24.21
C PHE A 13 -1.17 31.39 24.76
N GLY A 14 -0.13 30.56 24.83
CA GLY A 14 1.20 30.97 25.30
C GLY A 14 2.23 30.85 24.18
N GLY A 15 2.48 31.93 23.46
CA GLY A 15 3.62 32.05 22.54
C GLY A 15 4.70 32.94 23.13
N ARG A 16 5.95 32.42 23.21
CA ARG A 16 7.19 33.02 22.67
C ARG A 16 8.46 32.39 23.27
N SER A 17 9.31 31.90 22.35
CA SER A 17 10.76 32.14 22.24
C SER A 17 11.79 31.44 23.16
N CYS A 18 12.67 30.71 22.48
CA CYS A 18 14.14 30.63 22.61
C CYS A 18 14.76 30.13 23.93
N ALA A 19 15.33 28.92 23.87
CA ALA A 19 16.69 28.67 24.33
C ALA A 19 17.24 27.39 23.67
N THR A 20 18.25 27.55 22.81
CA THR A 20 19.15 26.48 22.40
C THR A 20 19.93 25.98 23.63
N THR A 21 19.57 24.82 24.16
CA THR A 21 20.51 24.02 24.97
C THR A 21 21.02 22.90 24.08
N ARG A 22 22.23 23.09 23.54
CA ARG A 22 23.09 21.99 23.09
C ARG A 22 23.38 21.13 24.32
N GLY A 23 22.58 20.09 24.50
CA GLY A 23 22.92 18.96 25.34
C GLY A 23 23.59 17.93 24.46
N ASP A 24 24.92 17.95 24.43
CA ASP A 24 25.72 16.82 23.96
C ASP A 24 25.55 15.68 24.97
N ASP A 25 24.49 14.88 24.81
CA ASP A 25 24.39 13.57 25.45
C ASP A 25 25.10 12.53 24.58
N ALA A 26 26.41 12.45 24.81
CA ALA A 26 27.27 11.41 24.30
C ALA A 26 26.99 10.09 25.04
N SER A 27 25.93 9.39 24.64
CA SER A 27 25.79 7.95 24.86
C SER A 27 25.29 7.26 23.59
N ARG A 28 26.10 7.34 22.51
CA ARG A 28 25.89 6.57 21.28
C ARG A 28 26.21 5.10 21.54
N THR A 29 25.32 4.45 22.27
CA THR A 29 25.18 2.99 22.22
C THR A 29 24.84 2.69 20.77
N GLU A 30 25.66 1.89 20.07
CA GLU A 30 25.34 1.40 18.73
C GLU A 30 24.06 0.56 18.82
N ARG A 31 22.90 1.23 18.70
CA ARG A 31 21.61 0.55 18.64
C ARG A 31 21.58 -0.12 17.28
N LYS A 32 21.79 -1.44 17.28
CA LYS A 32 21.60 -2.29 16.09
C LYS A 32 20.29 -1.90 15.40
N GLU A 33 20.40 -1.52 14.14
CA GLU A 33 19.28 -1.07 13.33
C GLU A 33 18.57 -2.26 12.69
N ASP A 34 17.29 -2.09 12.35
CA ASP A 34 16.56 -3.11 11.61
C ASP A 34 17.02 -3.09 10.15
N VAL A 35 17.22 -4.28 9.57
CA VAL A 35 17.58 -4.44 8.16
C VAL A 35 16.33 -4.73 7.37
N VAL A 36 15.96 -3.85 6.44
CA VAL A 36 14.84 -4.05 5.52
C VAL A 36 15.34 -3.83 4.10
N THR A 37 15.52 -4.93 3.36
CA THR A 37 15.97 -4.92 1.97
C THR A 37 15.12 -5.89 1.14
N PRO A 38 15.12 -5.81 -0.20
CA PRO A 38 14.37 -6.74 -1.04
C PRO A 38 14.71 -8.23 -0.83
N ARG A 39 15.87 -8.54 -0.24
CA ARG A 39 16.37 -9.91 -0.04
C ARG A 39 16.42 -10.36 1.43
N GLY A 40 16.29 -9.44 2.38
CA GLY A 40 16.47 -9.75 3.78
C GLY A 40 15.73 -8.76 4.67
N VAL A 41 15.01 -9.32 5.65
CA VAL A 41 14.35 -8.58 6.72
C VAL A 41 14.85 -9.15 8.04
N ALA A 42 15.47 -8.32 8.87
CA ALA A 42 15.95 -8.68 10.20
C ALA A 42 15.60 -7.59 11.20
N ALA A 43 14.86 -7.95 12.24
CA ALA A 43 14.55 -7.07 13.36
C ALA A 43 15.55 -7.27 14.49
N THR A 44 15.98 -6.18 15.10
CA THR A 44 16.82 -6.20 16.30
C THR A 44 15.98 -6.32 17.57
N GLY A 45 14.76 -5.76 17.56
CA GLY A 45 13.87 -5.71 18.72
C GLY A 45 13.02 -6.97 18.92
N PRO A 46 12.61 -7.28 20.17
CA PRO A 46 11.75 -8.43 20.47
C PRO A 46 10.31 -8.27 19.95
N ARG A 47 9.92 -7.06 19.54
CA ARG A 47 8.59 -6.72 19.01
C ARG A 47 8.51 -6.81 17.48
N GLY A 48 9.57 -7.26 16.81
CA GLY A 48 9.70 -7.22 15.36
C GLY A 48 10.23 -5.87 14.85
N VAL A 49 9.99 -5.61 13.57
CA VAL A 49 10.48 -4.42 12.85
C VAL A 49 9.80 -3.15 13.38
N ASP A 50 10.58 -2.11 13.62
CA ASP A 50 10.08 -0.77 13.97
C ASP A 50 9.61 -0.02 12.70
N TYR A 51 8.31 -0.08 12.42
CA TYR A 51 7.74 0.50 11.20
C TYR A 51 7.79 2.04 11.14
N ASP A 52 7.82 2.74 12.29
CA ASP A 52 7.96 4.20 12.32
C ASP A 52 9.35 4.61 11.82
N ARG A 53 10.38 3.83 12.18
CA ARG A 53 11.73 4.02 11.63
C ARG A 53 11.81 3.69 10.15
N VAL A 54 11.10 2.65 9.69
CA VAL A 54 11.02 2.30 8.26
C VAL A 54 10.43 3.47 7.47
N LEU A 55 9.35 4.09 7.95
CA LEU A 55 8.75 5.27 7.31
C LEU A 55 9.78 6.40 7.15
N ALA A 56 10.51 6.72 8.23
CA ALA A 56 11.52 7.76 8.22
C ALA A 56 12.72 7.42 7.30
N LEU A 57 13.21 6.18 7.35
CA LEU A 57 14.37 5.73 6.57
C LEU A 57 14.10 5.77 5.07
N PHE A 58 12.93 5.27 4.65
CA PHE A 58 12.58 5.28 3.24
C PHE A 58 12.04 6.66 2.82
N GLY A 59 11.50 7.47 3.73
CA GLY A 59 10.88 8.76 3.42
C GLY A 59 9.51 8.58 2.78
N SER A 60 8.73 7.61 3.25
CA SER A 60 7.34 7.37 2.86
C SER A 60 6.38 7.96 3.87
N GLU A 61 5.15 8.20 3.45
CA GLU A 61 4.11 8.78 4.30
C GLU A 61 3.26 7.68 4.96
N PRO A 62 2.79 7.87 6.20
CA PRO A 62 1.88 6.93 6.84
C PRO A 62 0.51 6.96 6.17
N VAL A 63 -0.18 5.81 6.16
CA VAL A 63 -1.60 5.77 5.78
C VAL A 63 -2.43 6.32 6.94
N ASP A 64 -2.88 7.56 6.78
CA ASP A 64 -3.64 8.30 7.79
C ASP A 64 -5.16 8.26 7.53
N GLU A 65 -5.96 8.64 8.54
CA GLU A 65 -7.42 8.72 8.41
C GLU A 65 -7.89 9.62 7.25
N PRO A 66 -7.31 10.81 7.00
CA PRO A 66 -7.65 11.62 5.82
C PRO A 66 -7.47 10.88 4.49
N LEU A 67 -6.39 10.13 4.30
CA LEU A 67 -6.18 9.35 3.08
C LEU A 67 -7.19 8.21 2.94
N LEU A 68 -7.51 7.53 4.04
CA LEU A 68 -8.53 6.48 4.04
C LEU A 68 -9.91 7.04 3.67
N GLN A 69 -10.25 8.24 4.17
CA GLN A 69 -11.47 8.92 3.78
C GLN A 69 -11.50 9.22 2.27
N ARG A 70 -10.39 9.70 1.69
CA ARG A 70 -10.30 9.94 0.24
C ARG A 70 -10.47 8.65 -0.58
N LEU A 71 -9.94 7.54 -0.09
CA LEU A 71 -10.11 6.23 -0.72
C LEU A 71 -11.59 5.80 -0.68
N GLU A 72 -12.28 6.00 0.45
CA GLU A 72 -13.71 5.72 0.58
C GLU A 72 -14.56 6.59 -0.35
N GLU A 73 -14.27 7.90 -0.43
CA GLU A 73 -14.93 8.82 -1.36
C GLU A 73 -14.75 8.41 -2.82
N THR A 74 -13.53 8.05 -3.21
CA THR A 74 -13.21 7.60 -4.58
C THR A 74 -13.97 6.32 -4.93
N ARG A 75 -14.00 5.36 -4.00
CA ARG A 75 -14.73 4.11 -4.14
C ARG A 75 -16.23 4.34 -4.29
N ASN A 76 -16.81 5.24 -3.48
CA ASN A 76 -18.23 5.56 -3.55
C ASN A 76 -18.58 6.22 -4.89
N GLY A 77 -17.76 7.16 -5.37
CA GLY A 77 -17.93 7.75 -6.70
C GLY A 77 -17.86 6.73 -7.84
N ARG A 78 -16.95 5.73 -7.73
CA ARG A 78 -16.89 4.62 -8.69
C ARG A 78 -18.16 3.79 -8.68
N LYS A 79 -18.70 3.48 -7.51
CA LYS A 79 -19.94 2.71 -7.34
C LYS A 79 -21.12 3.41 -7.99
N GLU A 80 -21.27 4.72 -7.79
CA GLU A 80 -22.31 5.53 -8.42
C GLU A 80 -22.19 5.49 -9.95
N HIS A 81 -20.97 5.68 -10.48
CA HIS A 81 -20.70 5.58 -11.92
C HIS A 81 -20.99 4.17 -12.49
N ALA A 82 -20.69 3.11 -11.72
CA ALA A 82 -20.99 1.72 -12.09
C ALA A 82 -22.47 1.39 -12.11
N GLN A 83 -23.27 2.04 -11.26
CA GLN A 83 -24.72 1.84 -11.21
C GLN A 83 -25.43 2.59 -12.34
N ALA A 84 -24.92 3.78 -12.71
CA ALA A 84 -25.44 4.56 -13.83
C ALA A 84 -25.19 3.89 -15.20
N THR A 85 -24.09 3.18 -15.35
CA THR A 85 -23.73 2.46 -16.58
C THR A 85 -24.08 0.98 -16.37
N SER A 86 -25.14 0.47 -17.00
CA SER A 86 -25.77 -0.85 -16.76
C SER A 86 -24.90 -2.12 -16.92
N THR A 87 -23.58 -2.00 -17.01
CA THR A 87 -22.56 -3.07 -17.12
C THR A 87 -22.20 -3.72 -15.78
N ALA A 88 -23.12 -3.77 -14.82
CA ALA A 88 -22.85 -4.27 -13.46
C ALA A 88 -22.86 -5.82 -13.38
N GLN A 89 -21.76 -6.45 -13.79
CA GLN A 89 -21.38 -7.80 -13.35
C GLN A 89 -20.10 -7.70 -12.50
N GLY A 90 -20.26 -7.38 -11.21
CA GLY A 90 -19.15 -7.42 -10.26
C GLY A 90 -19.55 -6.97 -8.86
N GLU A 91 -19.07 -7.68 -7.84
CA GLU A 91 -19.30 -7.43 -6.40
C GLU A 91 -18.76 -6.07 -5.89
N ALA A 92 -18.18 -5.26 -6.77
CA ALA A 92 -17.56 -3.96 -6.48
C ALA A 92 -18.45 -3.00 -5.66
N GLY A 93 -19.78 -3.07 -5.81
CA GLY A 93 -20.73 -2.20 -5.12
C GLY A 93 -20.92 -2.44 -3.61
N ARG A 94 -20.44 -3.57 -3.05
CA ARG A 94 -20.67 -3.96 -1.64
C ARG A 94 -19.41 -4.12 -0.79
N MET A 95 -18.22 -3.83 -1.31
CA MET A 95 -16.98 -4.10 -0.57
C MET A 95 -16.71 -3.08 0.55
N ALA A 96 -16.68 -3.48 1.82
CA ALA A 96 -16.19 -2.61 2.89
C ALA A 96 -14.68 -2.32 2.73
N LEU A 97 -14.19 -1.28 3.41
CA LEU A 97 -12.75 -0.98 3.44
C LEU A 97 -11.97 -2.22 3.91
N LEU A 98 -10.95 -2.61 3.13
CA LEU A 98 -10.16 -3.80 3.42
C LEU A 98 -9.55 -3.71 4.82
N HIS A 99 -9.69 -4.78 5.60
CA HIS A 99 -9.23 -4.82 6.99
C HIS A 99 -7.72 -4.59 7.14
N PHE A 100 -6.94 -4.69 6.05
CA PHE A 100 -5.51 -4.36 6.03
C PHE A 100 -5.23 -2.89 6.40
N PHE A 101 -6.10 -1.97 6.01
CA PHE A 101 -5.99 -0.56 6.38
C PHE A 101 -6.30 -0.36 7.87
N ARG A 102 -7.44 -0.88 8.34
CA ARG A 102 -7.89 -0.76 9.74
C ARG A 102 -6.95 -1.41 10.75
N ARG A 103 -6.17 -2.41 10.33
CA ARG A 103 -5.22 -3.14 11.19
C ARG A 103 -3.77 -2.69 11.00
N GLY A 104 -3.50 -1.66 10.19
CA GLY A 104 -2.14 -1.18 9.93
C GLY A 104 -1.24 -2.22 9.24
N ILE A 105 -1.81 -3.15 8.47
CA ILE A 105 -1.03 -4.09 7.63
C ILE A 105 -0.48 -3.34 6.42
N VAL A 106 -1.29 -2.46 5.83
CA VAL A 106 -0.86 -1.45 4.86
C VAL A 106 -0.76 -0.14 5.62
N PHE A 107 0.47 0.23 5.97
CA PHE A 107 0.74 1.33 6.90
C PHE A 107 1.44 2.53 6.23
N SER A 108 1.96 2.36 5.01
CA SER A 108 2.75 3.39 4.32
C SER A 108 2.34 3.56 2.86
N HIS A 109 2.51 4.75 2.31
CA HIS A 109 2.33 5.03 0.89
C HIS A 109 3.31 6.09 0.35
N ARG A 110 3.27 6.30 -0.97
CA ARG A 110 3.86 7.43 -1.69
C ARG A 110 2.88 7.89 -2.76
N ASP A 111 2.55 9.18 -2.77
CA ASP A 111 1.67 9.80 -3.78
C ASP A 111 0.30 9.13 -3.97
N PHE A 112 -0.17 8.36 -2.98
CA PHE A 112 -1.44 7.65 -3.11
C PHE A 112 -2.63 8.61 -3.15
N GLY A 113 -2.57 9.73 -2.40
CA GLY A 113 -3.58 10.79 -2.50
C GLY A 113 -3.69 11.36 -3.92
N THR A 114 -2.55 11.69 -4.53
CA THR A 114 -2.49 12.16 -5.93
C THR A 114 -3.04 11.12 -6.91
N ALA A 115 -2.71 9.84 -6.68
CA ALA A 115 -3.25 8.75 -7.50
C ALA A 115 -4.79 8.66 -7.39
N LEU A 116 -5.36 8.81 -6.19
CA LEU A 116 -6.81 8.83 -5.99
C LEU A 116 -7.48 10.00 -6.72
N ASP A 117 -6.88 11.19 -6.68
CA ASP A 117 -7.39 12.36 -7.41
C ASP A 117 -7.36 12.12 -8.94
N CYS A 118 -6.30 11.50 -9.47
CA CYS A 118 -6.22 11.07 -10.86
C CYS A 118 -7.30 10.05 -11.23
N VAL A 119 -7.59 9.09 -10.35
CA VAL A 119 -8.66 8.10 -10.56
C VAL A 119 -10.02 8.80 -10.60
N ARG A 120 -10.31 9.70 -9.64
CA ARG A 120 -11.56 10.48 -9.62
C ARG A 120 -11.75 11.30 -10.89
N ALA A 121 -10.70 11.98 -11.35
CA ALA A 121 -10.72 12.72 -12.61
C ALA A 121 -10.99 11.81 -13.82
N SER A 122 -10.41 10.61 -13.83
CA SER A 122 -10.63 9.59 -14.88
C SER A 122 -12.08 9.11 -14.94
N LEU A 123 -12.75 8.99 -13.78
CA LEU A 123 -14.16 8.62 -13.70
C LEU A 123 -15.07 9.71 -14.29
N ALA A 124 -14.73 10.98 -14.10
CA ALA A 124 -15.48 12.09 -14.68
C ALA A 124 -15.34 12.16 -16.22
N THR A 125 -14.17 11.82 -16.75
CA THR A 125 -13.90 11.86 -18.20
C THR A 125 -14.19 10.55 -18.92
N GLY A 126 -14.49 9.46 -18.20
CA GLY A 126 -14.71 8.12 -18.76
C GLY A 126 -13.46 7.49 -19.40
N THR A 127 -12.27 8.03 -19.12
CA THR A 127 -11.00 7.57 -19.71
C THR A 127 -10.03 7.22 -18.59
N HIS A 128 -9.60 5.97 -18.53
CA HIS A 128 -8.68 5.49 -17.51
C HIS A 128 -7.29 6.11 -17.69
N ARG A 129 -6.85 6.93 -16.73
CA ARG A 129 -5.50 7.52 -16.68
C ARG A 129 -4.57 6.85 -15.68
N ALA A 130 -5.05 5.78 -15.03
CA ALA A 130 -4.31 5.04 -14.03
C ALA A 130 -4.51 3.53 -14.26
N TYR A 131 -3.52 2.75 -13.82
CA TYR A 131 -3.57 1.29 -13.79
C TYR A 131 -2.82 0.80 -12.56
N LEU A 132 -3.11 -0.43 -12.13
CA LEU A 132 -2.43 -1.08 -11.03
C LEU A 132 -1.26 -1.91 -11.57
N TYR A 133 -0.15 -1.88 -10.86
CA TYR A 133 1.04 -2.65 -11.18
C TYR A 133 1.52 -3.38 -9.92
N THR A 134 1.76 -4.68 -10.06
CA THR A 134 2.39 -5.51 -9.02
C THR A 134 3.24 -6.58 -9.70
N GLY A 135 4.04 -7.29 -8.93
CA GLY A 135 4.90 -8.33 -9.49
C GLY A 135 5.19 -9.44 -8.51
N ARG A 136 5.63 -10.57 -9.04
CA ARG A 136 6.09 -11.71 -8.24
C ARG A 136 7.24 -12.40 -8.95
N GLY A 137 8.44 -12.23 -8.41
CA GLY A 137 9.61 -12.98 -8.88
C GLY A 137 9.39 -14.48 -8.67
N PRO A 138 9.45 -15.33 -9.70
CA PRO A 138 9.24 -16.76 -9.56
C PRO A 138 10.32 -17.40 -8.71
N SER A 139 10.03 -17.65 -7.44
CA SER A 139 10.87 -18.47 -6.57
C SER A 139 10.50 -19.96 -6.73
N ALA A 140 11.39 -20.86 -6.28
CA ALA A 140 11.26 -22.29 -6.55
C ALA A 140 10.04 -22.92 -5.86
N GLN A 141 9.40 -23.83 -6.60
CA GLN A 141 8.32 -24.80 -6.29
C GLN A 141 7.04 -24.37 -5.55
N SER A 142 7.02 -23.39 -4.63
CA SER A 142 5.79 -23.10 -3.87
C SER A 142 5.56 -21.64 -3.45
N MET A 143 4.28 -21.28 -3.29
CA MET A 143 3.84 -20.04 -2.65
C MET A 143 3.40 -20.33 -1.23
N HIS A 144 3.91 -19.58 -0.25
CA HIS A 144 3.35 -19.54 1.10
C HIS A 144 2.32 -18.40 1.28
N ILE A 145 1.56 -18.44 2.38
CA ILE A 145 0.49 -17.48 2.71
C ILE A 145 0.94 -16.01 2.71
N GLY A 146 2.21 -15.73 3.04
CA GLY A 146 2.76 -14.37 2.96
C GLY A 146 2.66 -13.74 1.57
N HIS A 147 2.71 -14.53 0.49
CA HIS A 147 2.56 -14.00 -0.88
C HIS A 147 1.13 -13.58 -1.21
N VAL A 148 0.15 -14.02 -0.42
CA VAL A 148 -1.27 -13.73 -0.68
C VAL A 148 -1.61 -12.29 -0.30
N ILE A 149 -0.90 -11.69 0.66
CA ILE A 149 -1.20 -10.35 1.18
C ILE A 149 -1.15 -9.27 0.08
N PRO A 150 -0.07 -9.14 -0.74
CA PRO A 150 -0.05 -8.16 -1.82
C PRO A 150 -1.16 -8.39 -2.85
N PHE A 151 -1.42 -9.65 -3.24
CA PHE A 151 -2.45 -9.95 -4.24
C PHE A 151 -3.87 -9.66 -3.75
N LEU A 152 -4.20 -9.93 -2.48
CA LEU A 152 -5.49 -9.57 -1.90
C LEU A 152 -5.69 -8.06 -1.87
N LEU A 153 -4.64 -7.30 -1.52
CA LEU A 153 -4.68 -5.85 -1.57
C LEU A 153 -4.89 -5.35 -2.99
N THR A 154 -4.13 -5.84 -3.96
CA THR A 154 -4.23 -5.41 -5.36
C THR A 154 -5.59 -5.78 -5.95
N ARG A 155 -6.12 -6.96 -5.63
CA ARG A 155 -7.46 -7.36 -6.06
C ARG A 155 -8.53 -6.45 -5.47
N TYR A 156 -8.44 -6.15 -4.17
CA TYR A 156 -9.35 -5.19 -3.54
C TYR A 156 -9.30 -3.82 -4.22
N LEU A 157 -8.10 -3.30 -4.50
CA LEU A 157 -7.95 -2.00 -5.16
C LEU A 157 -8.46 -2.03 -6.60
N GLN A 158 -8.28 -3.14 -7.33
CA GLN A 158 -8.82 -3.33 -8.66
C GLN A 158 -10.35 -3.21 -8.65
N ASP A 159 -11.01 -3.90 -7.73
CA ASP A 159 -12.47 -3.88 -7.63
C ASP A 159 -12.99 -2.53 -7.09
N ALA A 160 -12.30 -1.94 -6.11
CA ALA A 160 -12.71 -0.68 -5.47
C ALA A 160 -12.55 0.54 -6.40
N LEU A 161 -11.49 0.57 -7.22
CA LEU A 161 -11.17 1.69 -8.10
C LEU A 161 -11.56 1.43 -9.57
N GLY A 162 -11.82 0.19 -9.94
CA GLY A 162 -12.17 -0.21 -11.31
C GLY A 162 -11.01 0.00 -12.30
N LEU A 163 -9.77 -0.28 -11.87
CA LEU A 163 -8.57 -0.06 -12.68
C LEU A 163 -8.09 -1.35 -13.36
N PRO A 164 -7.52 -1.26 -14.58
CA PRO A 164 -6.81 -2.39 -15.16
C PRO A 164 -5.57 -2.74 -14.32
N LEU A 165 -5.22 -4.03 -14.28
CA LEU A 165 -4.12 -4.56 -13.47
C LEU A 165 -3.10 -5.28 -14.37
N VAL A 166 -1.83 -4.93 -14.21
CA VAL A 166 -0.68 -5.62 -14.81
C VAL A 166 0.10 -6.33 -13.70
N ILE A 167 0.36 -7.63 -13.88
CA ILE A 167 1.17 -8.45 -12.96
C ILE A 167 2.45 -8.86 -13.68
N GLN A 168 3.60 -8.39 -13.20
CA GLN A 168 4.91 -8.76 -13.74
C GLN A 168 5.40 -10.09 -13.15
N MET A 169 5.89 -10.97 -14.03
CA MET A 169 6.62 -12.18 -13.67
C MET A 169 8.08 -12.02 -14.18
N PRO A 170 8.99 -11.48 -13.35
CA PRO A 170 10.38 -11.25 -13.76
C PRO A 170 11.18 -12.55 -13.70
N ASP A 171 10.96 -13.42 -14.69
CA ASP A 171 11.66 -14.68 -14.88
C ASP A 171 13.13 -14.46 -15.28
N ASP A 172 13.40 -13.35 -15.97
CA ASP A 172 14.71 -12.88 -16.38
C ASP A 172 15.59 -12.48 -15.19
N GLU A 173 15.05 -11.70 -14.25
CA GLU A 173 15.75 -11.31 -13.01
C GLU A 173 16.23 -12.55 -12.24
N LYS A 174 15.42 -13.62 -12.22
CA LYS A 174 15.77 -14.88 -11.57
C LYS A 174 16.90 -15.63 -12.26
N HIS A 175 17.01 -15.53 -13.58
CA HIS A 175 18.11 -16.14 -14.34
C HIS A 175 19.45 -15.50 -14.03
N PHE A 176 19.48 -14.18 -13.75
CA PHE A 176 20.73 -13.50 -13.38
C PHE A 176 21.14 -13.72 -11.92
N PHE A 177 20.19 -14.02 -11.02
CA PHE A 177 20.48 -14.20 -9.60
C PHE A 177 20.53 -15.66 -9.12
N ARG A 178 20.22 -16.61 -9.99
CA ARG A 178 20.35 -18.06 -9.75
C ARG A 178 20.90 -18.68 -11.02
N ASP A 179 21.87 -19.59 -10.90
CA ASP A 179 22.37 -20.40 -12.01
C ASP A 179 21.31 -21.43 -12.48
N ILE A 180 20.16 -20.93 -12.94
CA ILE A 180 19.11 -21.74 -13.57
C ILE A 180 19.52 -21.82 -15.03
N PRO A 181 19.77 -23.03 -15.58
CA PRO A 181 20.02 -23.17 -17.01
C PRO A 181 18.85 -22.55 -17.77
N SER A 182 19.14 -21.62 -18.68
CA SER A 182 18.14 -21.20 -19.65
C SER A 182 17.71 -22.46 -20.39
N ALA A 183 16.45 -22.86 -20.24
CA ALA A 183 15.92 -24.02 -20.93
C ALA A 183 15.72 -23.70 -22.41
N GLY A 184 16.81 -23.42 -23.11
CA GLY A 184 16.92 -23.50 -24.55
C GLY A 184 17.13 -24.95 -24.96
N ARG A 185 16.05 -25.75 -24.94
CA ARG A 185 16.02 -26.99 -25.72
C ARG A 185 14.67 -27.08 -26.42
N GLY A 186 14.73 -26.96 -27.74
CA GLY A 186 13.62 -26.61 -28.60
C GLY A 186 12.41 -27.54 -28.50
N ARG A 187 11.23 -26.92 -28.43
CA ARG A 187 10.00 -27.44 -29.02
C ARG A 187 9.29 -26.27 -29.70
N ALA A 188 9.86 -25.84 -30.82
CA ALA A 188 9.08 -25.14 -31.82
C ALA A 188 8.08 -26.15 -32.40
N GLY A 189 6.80 -25.78 -32.44
CA GLY A 189 5.84 -26.41 -33.35
C GLY A 189 4.82 -27.34 -32.72
N TRP A 190 4.06 -26.88 -31.73
CA TRP A 190 2.67 -27.30 -31.52
C TRP A 190 1.93 -26.06 -30.98
N TRP A 191 0.64 -25.90 -31.24
CA TRP A 191 -0.21 -24.75 -30.84
C TRP A 191 -0.31 -23.56 -31.82
N TRP A 192 -0.71 -23.84 -33.07
CA TRP A 192 -1.73 -23.06 -33.79
C TRP A 192 -2.48 -23.97 -34.76
N ARG A 193 -3.60 -24.56 -34.31
CA ARG A 193 -4.73 -25.04 -35.13
C ARG A 193 -5.86 -25.53 -34.22
N THR A 194 -6.85 -24.68 -33.99
CA THR A 194 -8.25 -24.75 -34.50
C THR A 194 -8.98 -23.56 -33.94
#